data_AF-A0A820KT20-F1
#
_entry.id   AF-A0A820KT20-F1
#
_cell.length_a   1.000
_cell.length_b   1.000
_cell.length_c   1.000
_cell.angle_alpha   90.00
_cell.angle_beta   90.00
_cell.angle_gamma   90.00
#
_symmetry.space_group_name_H-M   'P 1'
#
loop_
_entity.id
_entity.type
_entity.pdbx_description
1 polymer ?
#
loop_
_entity_poly.entity_id
_entity_poly.type
_entity_poly.pdbx_seq_one_letter_code
_entity_poly.pdbx_strand_id
1 'polypeptide(L)'
;HIFDKLNVQTIILSLYNVCKQLNTIINTYFHSTRYQLNFDNMSKVDFIRICRFIQPKNVISLTLSDQSTTPGQISLFFSLFHIERFIQLRSLILFCIENDHLNFILEHAINFPLVLLSIQEKDNSHRSTTIDTLLSRIIERSGLQNLTLSLKKDGSDQIKWPISSTIKHLTL
;
A
#
# COMPACT_ATOMS: atom_id res chain seq x y z
N HIS A 1 -0.40 6.56 -23.56
CA HIS A 1 0.40 5.38 -23.95
C HIS A 1 -0.47 4.13 -23.82
N ILE A 2 -0.29 3.08 -24.64
CA ILE A 2 -1.14 1.86 -24.54
C ILE A 2 -1.03 1.19 -23.17
N PHE A 3 0.13 1.29 -22.52
CA PHE A 3 0.38 0.78 -21.18
C PHE A 3 -0.42 1.47 -20.06
N ASP A 4 -0.93 2.69 -20.28
CA ASP A 4 -1.81 3.35 -19.31
C ASP A 4 -3.16 2.61 -19.15
N LYS A 5 -3.46 1.70 -20.08
CA LYS A 5 -4.67 0.86 -20.08
C LYS A 5 -4.43 -0.52 -19.48
N LEU A 6 -3.19 -0.84 -19.10
CA LEU A 6 -2.81 -2.13 -18.54
C LEU A 6 -2.34 -1.94 -17.10
N ASN A 7 -2.65 -2.93 -16.26
CA ASN A 7 -2.07 -2.97 -14.92
C ASN A 7 -0.61 -3.45 -14.97
N VAL A 8 0.13 -3.20 -13.89
CA VAL A 8 1.56 -3.54 -13.80
C VAL A 8 1.78 -5.04 -13.95
N GLN A 9 0.87 -5.86 -13.43
CA GLN A 9 0.94 -7.32 -13.55
C GLN A 9 0.92 -7.75 -15.00
N THR A 10 -0.04 -7.28 -15.80
CA THR A 10 -0.15 -7.60 -17.22
C THR A 10 1.09 -7.15 -17.99
N ILE A 11 1.60 -5.94 -17.72
CA ILE A 11 2.80 -5.43 -18.40
C ILE A 11 4.00 -6.34 -18.10
N ILE A 12 4.25 -6.68 -16.84
CA ILE A 12 5.46 -7.43 -16.45
C ILE A 12 5.34 -8.93 -16.74
N LEU A 13 4.18 -9.53 -16.49
CA LEU A 13 4.01 -10.98 -16.59
C LEU A 13 3.75 -11.43 -18.02
N SER A 14 3.07 -10.61 -18.82
CA SER A 14 2.67 -10.98 -20.19
C SER A 14 3.50 -10.32 -21.28
N LEU A 15 4.02 -9.09 -21.07
CA LEU A 15 4.70 -8.33 -22.13
C LEU A 15 6.22 -8.27 -21.95
N TYR A 16 6.70 -8.34 -20.70
CA TYR A 16 8.13 -8.34 -20.44
C TYR A 16 8.78 -9.68 -20.81
N ASN A 17 9.92 -9.62 -21.49
CA ASN A 17 10.68 -10.70 -22.11
C ASN A 17 10.12 -11.28 -23.41
N VAL A 18 9.15 -10.61 -24.05
CA VAL A 18 8.71 -10.99 -25.40
C VAL A 18 9.77 -10.62 -26.46
N CYS A 19 10.31 -9.39 -26.40
CA CYS A 19 11.45 -8.98 -27.22
C CYS A 19 12.24 -7.83 -26.58
N LYS A 20 13.50 -7.64 -27.01
CA LYS A 20 14.39 -6.61 -26.45
C LYS A 20 13.80 -5.20 -26.55
N GLN A 21 13.22 -4.86 -27.71
CA GLN A 21 12.65 -3.54 -27.95
C GLN A 21 11.47 -3.26 -27.00
N LEU A 22 10.58 -4.25 -26.82
CA LEU A 22 9.46 -4.11 -25.91
C LEU A 22 9.93 -3.96 -24.46
N ASN A 23 10.96 -4.70 -24.04
CA ASN A 23 11.57 -4.51 -22.72
C ASN A 23 12.12 -3.10 -22.52
N THR A 24 12.77 -2.51 -23.53
CA THR A 24 13.24 -1.13 -23.47
C THR A 24 12.07 -0.15 -23.28
N ILE A 25 10.99 -0.29 -24.05
CA ILE A 25 9.81 0.56 -23.93
C ILE A 25 9.18 0.44 -22.54
N ILE A 26 9.03 -0.78 -22.03
CA ILE A 26 8.48 -1.04 -20.69
C ILE A 26 9.35 -0.41 -19.59
N ASN A 27 10.67 -0.53 -19.69
CA ASN A 27 11.59 0.08 -18.73
C ASN A 27 11.51 1.62 -18.75
N THR A 28 11.47 2.22 -19.93
CA THR A 28 11.27 3.68 -20.07
C THR A 28 9.94 4.13 -19.50
N TYR A 29 8.88 3.34 -19.73
CA TYR A 29 7.55 3.60 -19.17
C TYR A 29 7.57 3.61 -17.63
N PHE A 30 8.10 2.56 -16.99
CA PHE A 30 8.19 2.48 -15.53
C PHE A 30 9.09 3.55 -14.90
N HIS A 31 10.09 4.04 -15.64
CA HIS A 31 10.96 5.12 -15.16
C HIS A 31 10.26 6.49 -15.16
N SER A 32 9.38 6.75 -16.13
CA SER A 32 8.79 8.06 -16.39
C SER A 32 7.33 8.22 -15.95
N THR A 33 6.63 7.10 -15.71
CA THR A 33 5.18 7.09 -15.48
C THR A 33 4.84 6.63 -14.07
N ARG A 34 3.80 7.22 -13.51
CA ARG A 34 3.22 6.85 -12.21
C ARG A 34 2.30 5.66 -12.36
N TYR A 35 2.32 4.72 -11.42
CA TYR A 35 1.53 3.49 -11.54
C TYR A 35 1.01 2.97 -10.20
N GLN A 36 0.09 2.02 -10.29
CA GLN A 36 -0.61 1.39 -9.18
C GLN A 36 -0.16 -0.07 -9.06
N LEU A 37 0.06 -0.52 -7.83
CA LEU A 37 0.44 -1.89 -7.53
C LEU A 37 -0.67 -2.54 -6.71
N ASN A 38 -1.17 -3.67 -7.19
CA ASN A 38 -2.10 -4.50 -6.44
C ASN A 38 -1.52 -5.90 -6.25
N PHE A 39 -1.09 -6.20 -5.03
CA PHE A 39 -0.55 -7.52 -4.69
C PHE A 39 -1.54 -8.41 -3.97
N ASP A 40 -2.81 -8.00 -3.92
CA ASP A 40 -3.87 -8.87 -3.44
C ASP A 40 -3.94 -10.16 -4.26
N ASN A 41 -3.99 -11.30 -3.57
CA ASN A 41 -4.06 -12.63 -4.16
C ASN A 41 -2.95 -12.99 -5.17
N MET A 42 -1.78 -12.35 -5.08
CA MET A 42 -0.67 -12.61 -6.00
C MET A 42 0.22 -13.79 -5.57
N SER A 43 0.58 -14.65 -6.52
CA SER A 43 1.56 -15.72 -6.26
C SER A 43 2.92 -15.14 -5.81
N LYS A 44 3.63 -15.84 -4.92
CA LYS A 44 4.94 -15.40 -4.43
C LYS A 44 5.97 -15.22 -5.56
N VAL A 45 5.89 -16.07 -6.60
CA VAL A 45 6.79 -16.01 -7.76
C VAL A 45 6.54 -14.74 -8.57
N ASP A 46 5.29 -14.43 -8.88
CA ASP A 46 4.93 -13.23 -9.64
C ASP A 46 5.21 -11.96 -8.84
N PHE A 47 4.94 -12.00 -7.53
CA PHE A 47 5.26 -10.91 -6.61
C PHE A 47 6.75 -10.55 -6.66
N ILE A 48 7.63 -11.54 -6.48
CA ILE A 48 9.09 -11.33 -6.53
C ILE A 48 9.50 -10.83 -7.92
N ARG A 49 8.92 -11.37 -8.99
CA ARG A 49 9.22 -10.94 -10.36
C ARG A 49 8.86 -9.48 -10.58
N ILE A 50 7.68 -9.04 -10.13
CA ILE A 50 7.22 -7.66 -10.26
C ILE A 50 8.06 -6.71 -9.41
N CYS A 51 8.42 -7.11 -8.19
CA CYS A 51 9.24 -6.29 -7.29
C CYS A 51 10.55 -5.81 -7.94
N ARG A 52 11.15 -6.60 -8.84
CA ARG A 52 12.39 -6.23 -9.55
C ARG A 52 12.25 -4.98 -10.45
N PHE A 53 11.03 -4.58 -10.78
CA PHE A 53 10.75 -3.46 -11.68
C PHE A 53 10.24 -2.21 -10.96
N ILE A 54 9.95 -2.31 -9.66
CA ILE A 54 9.33 -1.21 -8.92
C ILE A 54 10.36 -0.10 -8.70
N GLN A 55 9.98 1.10 -9.12
CA GLN A 55 10.55 2.39 -8.74
C GLN A 55 9.65 3.04 -7.68
N PRO A 56 9.98 2.95 -6.37
CA PRO A 56 9.09 3.42 -5.29
C PRO A 56 8.56 4.85 -5.47
N LYS A 57 9.41 5.75 -5.98
CA LYS A 57 9.07 7.16 -6.24
C LYS A 57 7.90 7.36 -7.23
N ASN A 58 7.61 6.36 -8.07
CA ASN A 58 6.57 6.40 -9.10
C ASN A 58 5.28 5.67 -8.67
N VAL A 59 5.28 5.03 -7.50
CA VAL A 59 4.11 4.31 -6.99
C VAL A 59 3.13 5.29 -6.35
N ILE A 60 1.90 5.31 -6.87
CA ILE A 60 0.82 6.18 -6.34
C ILE A 60 -0.24 5.40 -5.55
N SER A 61 -0.35 4.10 -5.77
CA SER A 61 -1.25 3.20 -5.04
C SER A 61 -0.55 1.88 -4.76
N LEU A 62 -0.69 1.38 -3.54
CA LEU A 62 -0.12 0.13 -3.09
C LEU A 62 -1.16 -0.66 -2.30
N THR A 63 -1.43 -1.88 -2.76
CA THR A 63 -2.20 -2.88 -2.03
C THR A 63 -1.28 -4.04 -1.68
N LEU A 64 -1.18 -4.37 -0.39
CA LEU A 64 -0.46 -5.53 0.13
C LEU A 64 -1.40 -6.38 0.98
N SER A 65 -1.15 -7.69 1.02
CA SER A 65 -1.99 -8.65 1.72
C SER A 65 -1.15 -9.73 2.38
N ASP A 66 -1.41 -10.02 3.66
CA ASP A 66 -0.89 -11.20 4.38
C ASP A 66 -2.01 -12.24 4.63
N GLN A 67 -2.95 -12.34 3.69
CA GLN A 67 -3.97 -13.39 3.70
C GLN A 67 -3.37 -14.79 3.49
N SER A 68 -4.20 -15.83 3.60
CA SER A 68 -3.78 -17.22 3.46
C SER A 68 -3.10 -17.53 2.10
N THR A 69 -3.47 -16.81 1.04
CA THR A 69 -2.89 -16.94 -0.31
C THR A 69 -1.56 -16.19 -0.48
N THR A 70 -1.25 -15.24 0.41
CA THR A 70 -0.08 -14.35 0.31
C THR A 70 0.69 -14.22 1.64
N PRO A 71 1.01 -15.33 2.34
CA PRO A 71 1.59 -15.26 3.68
C PRO A 71 2.97 -14.57 3.70
N GLY A 72 3.11 -13.55 4.56
CA GLY A 72 4.35 -12.81 4.78
C GLY A 72 4.77 -11.89 3.63
N GLN A 73 3.86 -11.59 2.71
CA GLN A 73 4.09 -10.69 1.59
C GLN A 73 4.38 -9.26 2.05
N ILE A 74 3.67 -8.76 3.07
CA ILE A 74 3.89 -7.40 3.62
C ILE A 74 5.31 -7.29 4.15
N SER A 75 5.72 -8.23 5.00
CA SER A 75 7.08 -8.27 5.56
C SER A 75 8.15 -8.37 4.47
N LEU A 76 7.92 -9.23 3.46
CA LEU A 76 8.84 -9.35 2.32
C LEU A 76 8.89 -8.07 1.48
N PHE A 77 7.77 -7.38 1.29
CA PHE A 77 7.77 -6.12 0.55
C PHE A 77 8.66 -5.08 1.23
N PHE A 78 8.53 -4.91 2.55
CA PHE A 78 9.31 -3.92 3.29
C PHE A 78 10.76 -4.32 3.56
N SER A 79 11.12 -5.61 3.41
CA SER A 79 12.53 -6.00 3.36
C SER A 79 13.20 -5.68 2.03
N LEU A 80 12.42 -5.58 0.94
CA LEU A 80 12.91 -5.22 -0.40
C LEU A 80 12.93 -3.70 -0.64
N PHE A 81 12.05 -2.96 0.04
CA PHE A 81 11.90 -1.52 -0.17
C PHE A 81 11.85 -0.72 1.14
N HIS A 82 12.63 0.35 1.20
CA HIS A 82 12.45 1.39 2.20
C HIS A 82 11.17 2.18 1.91
N ILE A 83 10.22 2.13 2.84
CA ILE A 83 8.88 2.73 2.69
C ILE A 83 8.93 4.25 2.48
N GLU A 84 9.93 4.94 3.03
CA GLU A 84 10.18 6.38 2.85
C GLU A 84 10.34 6.79 1.38
N ARG A 85 10.75 5.85 0.50
CA ARG A 85 10.96 6.11 -0.92
C ARG A 85 9.66 6.23 -1.71
N PHE A 86 8.52 5.90 -1.11
CA PHE A 86 7.19 5.98 -1.72
C PHE A 86 6.58 7.38 -1.57
N ILE A 87 7.36 8.41 -1.88
CA ILE A 87 7.02 9.83 -1.63
C ILE A 87 5.76 10.33 -2.36
N GLN A 88 5.28 9.59 -3.37
CA GLN A 88 4.08 9.93 -4.15
C GLN A 88 2.87 9.06 -3.76
N LEU A 89 2.97 8.22 -2.72
CA LEU A 89 1.92 7.29 -2.35
C LEU A 89 0.67 8.05 -1.89
N ARG A 90 -0.43 7.84 -2.60
CA ARG A 90 -1.74 8.44 -2.33
C ARG A 90 -2.76 7.43 -1.83
N SER A 91 -2.54 6.15 -2.09
CA SER A 91 -3.45 5.07 -1.72
C SER A 91 -2.66 3.93 -1.11
N LEU A 92 -3.00 3.57 0.12
CA LEU A 92 -2.40 2.44 0.84
C LEU A 92 -3.52 1.52 1.35
N ILE A 93 -3.48 0.27 0.92
CA ILE A 93 -4.43 -0.78 1.31
C ILE A 93 -3.65 -1.95 1.89
N LEU A 94 -3.98 -2.34 3.11
CA LEU A 94 -3.29 -3.40 3.86
C LEU A 94 -4.33 -4.42 4.32
N PHE A 95 -4.18 -5.66 3.89
CA PHE A 95 -5.04 -6.77 4.29
C PHE A 95 -4.33 -7.74 5.24
N CYS A 96 -5.01 -8.13 6.31
CA CYS A 96 -4.53 -9.09 7.31
C CYS A 96 -3.15 -8.74 7.89
N ILE A 97 -2.89 -7.45 8.12
CA ILE A 97 -1.60 -6.98 8.63
C ILE A 97 -1.43 -7.25 10.13
N GLU A 98 -0.22 -7.60 10.54
CA GLU A 98 0.20 -7.74 11.94
C GLU A 98 0.64 -6.39 12.54
N ASN A 99 0.43 -6.19 13.83
CA ASN A 99 0.58 -4.88 14.46
C ASN A 99 1.99 -4.32 14.45
N ASP A 100 3.01 -5.16 14.57
CA ASP A 100 4.41 -4.71 14.51
C ASP A 100 4.73 -4.10 13.13
N HIS A 101 4.27 -4.76 12.06
CA HIS A 101 4.39 -4.23 10.70
C HIS A 101 3.50 -3.01 10.48
N LEU A 102 2.29 -2.99 11.03
CA LEU A 102 1.39 -1.85 10.91
C LEU A 102 1.99 -0.61 11.59
N ASN A 103 2.52 -0.73 12.80
CA ASN A 103 3.16 0.37 13.52
C ASN A 103 4.31 0.97 12.69
N PHE A 104 5.22 0.13 12.20
CA PHE A 104 6.32 0.54 11.33
C PHE A 104 5.81 1.29 10.09
N ILE A 105 4.81 0.76 9.39
CA ILE A 105 4.26 1.38 8.19
C ILE A 105 3.63 2.74 8.50
N LEU A 106 2.85 2.83 9.59
CA LEU A 106 2.15 4.05 9.96
C LEU A 106 3.10 5.18 10.38
N GLU A 107 4.21 4.87 11.04
CA GLU A 107 5.25 5.84 11.40
C GLU A 107 5.76 6.61 10.17
N HIS A 108 5.88 5.93 9.04
CA HIS A 108 6.28 6.54 7.77
C HIS A 108 5.09 7.11 6.99
N ALA A 109 3.92 6.46 7.06
CA ALA A 109 2.72 6.88 6.34
C ALA A 109 2.23 8.29 6.71
N ILE A 110 2.54 8.75 7.92
CA ILE A 110 2.29 10.13 8.38
C ILE A 110 2.89 11.17 7.43
N ASN A 111 3.93 10.85 6.66
CA ASN A 111 4.58 11.79 5.74
C ASN A 111 4.07 11.68 4.29
N PHE A 112 3.25 10.68 3.95
CA PHE A 112 2.80 10.48 2.57
C PHE A 112 1.58 11.33 2.23
N PRO A 113 1.40 11.80 0.98
CA PRO A 113 0.21 12.54 0.58
C PRO A 113 -1.01 11.62 0.40
N LEU A 114 -1.36 10.83 1.43
CA LEU A 114 -2.45 9.86 1.38
C LEU A 114 -3.80 10.55 1.19
N VAL A 115 -4.55 10.00 0.25
CA VAL A 115 -5.95 10.29 -0.06
C VAL A 115 -6.84 9.12 0.33
N LEU A 116 -6.30 7.89 0.29
CA LEU A 116 -6.96 6.67 0.70
C LEU A 116 -6.07 5.87 1.64
N LEU A 117 -6.65 5.45 2.77
CA LEU A 117 -6.07 4.47 3.67
C LEU A 117 -7.11 3.38 3.97
N SER A 118 -6.75 2.13 3.76
CA SER A 118 -7.56 0.98 4.12
C SER A 118 -6.72 -0.01 4.90
N ILE A 119 -7.14 -0.37 6.11
CA ILE A 119 -6.43 -1.29 6.98
C ILE A 119 -7.41 -2.36 7.44
N GLN A 120 -7.01 -3.61 7.29
CA GLN A 120 -7.64 -4.76 7.92
C GLN A 120 -6.58 -5.49 8.73
N GLU A 121 -6.75 -5.50 10.05
CA GLU A 121 -5.85 -6.21 10.97
C GLU A 121 -6.02 -7.74 10.86
N LYS A 122 -4.98 -8.47 11.23
CA LYS A 122 -5.03 -9.93 11.38
C LYS A 122 -5.77 -10.32 12.67
N ASP A 123 -6.53 -11.42 12.61
CA ASP A 123 -7.42 -11.92 13.65
C ASP A 123 -6.77 -12.28 15.02
N ASN A 124 -5.47 -12.10 15.24
CA ASN A 124 -4.83 -12.39 16.54
C ASN A 124 -3.86 -11.28 17.00
N SER A 125 -4.02 -10.07 16.48
CA SER A 125 -3.09 -8.97 16.78
C SER A 125 -3.57 -8.14 17.99
N HIS A 126 -2.69 -7.93 18.99
CA HIS A 126 -2.96 -7.06 20.14
C HIS A 126 -2.60 -5.62 19.79
N ARG A 127 -3.60 -4.75 19.69
CA ARG A 127 -3.43 -3.37 19.22
C ARG A 127 -2.73 -2.50 20.25
N SER A 128 -1.72 -1.75 19.82
CA SER A 128 -0.98 -0.83 20.68
C SER A 128 -1.57 0.58 20.61
N THR A 129 -1.49 1.32 21.71
CA THR A 129 -1.90 2.73 21.77
C THR A 129 -1.09 3.63 20.83
N THR A 130 0.12 3.19 20.44
CA THR A 130 0.94 3.84 19.42
C THR A 130 0.23 3.84 18.07
N ILE A 131 -0.32 2.70 17.63
CA ILE A 131 -1.07 2.61 16.36
C ILE A 131 -2.23 3.61 16.36
N ASP A 132 -2.96 3.73 17.47
CA ASP A 132 -4.12 4.63 17.59
C ASP A 132 -3.70 6.09 17.46
N THR A 133 -2.58 6.43 18.09
CA THR A 133 -1.98 7.77 18.02
C THR A 133 -1.52 8.09 16.60
N LEU A 134 -0.88 7.14 15.91
CA LEU A 134 -0.43 7.32 14.53
C LEU A 134 -1.62 7.45 13.57
N LEU A 135 -2.65 6.62 13.72
CA LEU A 135 -3.88 6.71 12.93
C LEU A 135 -4.56 8.07 13.14
N SER A 136 -4.72 8.53 14.38
CA SER A 136 -5.30 9.84 14.68
C SER A 136 -4.55 10.96 13.94
N ARG A 137 -3.21 10.94 13.97
CA ARG A 137 -2.36 11.90 13.25
C ARG A 137 -2.53 11.84 11.73
N ILE A 138 -2.75 10.65 11.16
CA ILE A 138 -3.00 10.51 9.72
C ILE A 138 -4.40 11.04 9.35
N ILE A 139 -5.39 10.75 10.17
CA ILE A 139 -6.80 11.16 9.99
C ILE A 139 -6.96 12.68 10.07
N GLU A 140 -6.21 13.34 10.95
CA GLU A 140 -6.20 14.80 11.10
C GLU A 140 -5.68 15.56 9.86
N ARG A 141 -5.05 14.87 8.89
CA ARG A 141 -4.46 15.54 7.72
C ARG A 141 -5.51 15.90 6.68
N SER A 142 -5.38 17.12 6.15
CA SER A 142 -6.28 17.74 5.16
C SER A 142 -6.32 17.08 3.76
N GLY A 143 -5.69 15.91 3.57
CA GLY A 143 -5.64 15.21 2.30
C GLY A 143 -6.43 13.90 2.26
N LEU A 144 -6.69 13.30 3.42
CA LEU A 144 -7.32 12.00 3.51
C LEU A 144 -8.82 12.12 3.21
N GLN A 145 -9.30 11.36 2.22
CA GLN A 145 -10.69 11.41 1.77
C GLN A 145 -11.41 10.07 1.96
N ASN A 146 -10.69 8.95 1.96
CA ASN A 146 -11.24 7.62 2.11
C ASN A 146 -10.51 6.89 3.22
N LEU A 147 -11.26 6.41 4.20
CA LEU A 147 -10.75 5.67 5.33
C LEU A 147 -11.58 4.41 5.56
N THR A 148 -10.93 3.25 5.50
CA THR A 148 -11.53 1.98 5.86
C THR A 148 -10.67 1.35 6.95
N LEU A 149 -11.27 1.08 8.11
CA LEU A 149 -10.58 0.57 9.28
C LEU A 149 -11.34 -0.65 9.81
N SER A 150 -10.95 -1.84 9.37
CA SER A 150 -11.41 -3.10 9.96
C SER A 150 -10.43 -3.48 11.08
N LEU A 151 -10.64 -2.86 12.23
CA LEU A 151 -9.79 -2.98 13.42
C LEU A 151 -10.51 -3.77 14.50
N LYS A 152 -9.77 -4.46 15.36
CA LYS A 152 -10.40 -5.19 16.46
C LYS A 152 -11.00 -4.26 17.51
N LYS A 153 -12.10 -4.72 18.11
CA LYS A 153 -13.02 -3.97 19.00
C LYS A 153 -12.37 -3.33 20.24
N ASP A 154 -11.21 -3.78 20.68
CA ASP A 154 -10.66 -3.36 21.98
C ASP A 154 -9.84 -2.04 21.93
N GLY A 155 -9.85 -1.31 20.82
CA GLY A 155 -9.05 -0.07 20.68
C GLY A 155 -9.55 0.98 19.68
N SER A 156 -10.72 0.82 19.05
CA SER A 156 -11.26 1.86 18.16
C SER A 156 -11.55 3.17 18.89
N ASP A 157 -11.92 3.09 20.16
CA ASP A 157 -12.37 4.23 20.97
C ASP A 157 -11.23 5.19 21.34
N GLN A 158 -9.98 4.77 21.14
CA GLN A 158 -8.79 5.59 21.40
C GLN A 158 -8.37 6.42 20.18
N ILE A 159 -8.89 6.12 18.99
CA ILE A 159 -8.64 6.94 17.81
C ILE A 159 -9.33 8.29 18.01
N LYS A 160 -8.52 9.35 18.04
CA LYS A 160 -9.04 10.72 18.08
C LYS A 160 -9.47 11.13 16.68
N TRP A 161 -10.72 11.52 16.57
CA TRP A 161 -11.29 12.03 15.33
C TRP A 161 -11.20 13.55 15.31
N PRO A 162 -10.74 14.16 14.19
CA PRO A 162 -10.70 15.61 14.07
C PRO A 162 -12.11 16.19 14.04
N ILE A 163 -12.26 17.40 14.59
CA ILE A 163 -13.53 18.15 14.60
C ILE A 163 -13.97 18.48 13.16
N SER A 164 -12.99 18.78 12.29
CA SER A 164 -13.19 19.01 10.85
C SER A 164 -12.39 17.99 10.06
N SER A 165 -13.06 17.15 9.27
CA SER A 165 -12.42 16.13 8.44
C SER A 165 -12.66 16.36 6.95
N THR A 166 -11.66 16.02 6.13
CA THR A 166 -11.81 15.94 4.66
C THR A 166 -12.30 14.56 4.20
N ILE A 167 -12.54 13.64 5.13
CA ILE A 167 -13.02 12.29 4.84
C ILE A 167 -14.44 12.37 4.27
N LYS A 168 -14.59 11.83 3.07
CA LYS A 168 -15.86 11.71 2.34
C LYS A 168 -16.47 10.32 2.50
N HIS A 169 -15.61 9.31 2.67
CA HIS A 169 -16.01 7.92 2.80
C HIS A 169 -15.30 7.30 4.01
N LEU A 170 -16.11 6.81 4.95
CA LEU A 170 -15.65 6.18 6.18
C LEU A 170 -16.32 4.81 6.33
N THR A 171 -15.51 3.79 6.56
CA THR A 171 -15.95 2.44 6.94
C THR A 171 -15.16 2.02 8.18
N LEU A 172 -15.86 1.60 9.22
CA LEU A 172 -15.31 1.12 10.50
C LEU A 172 -15.80 -0.32 10.75
#